data_AF-A0A8D8AJB2-F1
#
_entry.id   AF-A0A8D8AJB2-F1
#
_cell.length_a   1.000
_cell.length_b   1.000
_cell.length_c   1.000
_cell.angle_alpha   90.00
_cell.angle_beta   90.00
_cell.angle_gamma   90.00
#
_symmetry.space_group_name_H-M   'P 1'
#
loop_
_entity.id
_entity.type
_entity.pdbx_description
1 polymer ?
#
loop_
_entity_poly.entity_id
_entity_poly.type
_entity_poly.pdbx_seq_one_letter_code
_entity_poly.pdbx_strand_id
1 'polypeptide(L)'
;TPGITTTAKCCSFYSSALLGLVLLLCTSMSVVQTGPVIRPRRMMRDIYGEITDASAQNVTNFIDTCQHDGTQVSRASIVCQKKHGCRAIQKTGECCPDYQCECQRDGKTYTNGEKVLDPETPCRVCYCQGGEITCSQVTCYKRHDCEPKFIAGRCCPEYDNCPPLETSKITEATSAKEELIELKETEIDAAELEQAKADSTSTTSTTTTTSTASPTSESTEGP
;
A
#
# COMPACT_ATOMS: atom_id res chain seq x y z
N THR A 1 -60.29 43.66 -26.63
CA THR A 1 -59.26 42.61 -26.72
C THR A 1 -57.94 43.13 -26.19
N PRO A 2 -57.57 42.81 -24.94
CA PRO A 2 -56.25 43.10 -24.39
C PRO A 2 -55.35 41.87 -24.49
N GLY A 3 -54.07 42.05 -24.77
CA GLY A 3 -53.10 40.96 -24.73
C GLY A 3 -51.78 41.39 -25.33
N ILE A 4 -50.68 40.92 -24.75
CA ILE A 4 -49.28 41.22 -25.11
C ILE A 4 -48.73 42.48 -24.43
N THR A 5 -48.54 42.42 -23.11
CA THR A 5 -47.51 43.22 -22.42
C THR A 5 -47.08 42.64 -21.06
N THR A 6 -47.74 41.58 -20.59
CA THR A 6 -47.47 40.98 -19.27
C THR A 6 -46.35 39.92 -19.28
N THR A 7 -46.06 39.29 -20.42
CA THR A 7 -45.10 38.16 -20.51
C THR A 7 -43.64 38.58 -20.47
N ALA A 8 -43.27 39.75 -21.02
CA ALA A 8 -41.88 40.21 -21.04
C ALA A 8 -41.36 40.61 -19.64
N LYS A 9 -42.20 41.25 -18.82
CA LYS A 9 -41.84 41.59 -17.43
C LYS A 9 -41.65 40.32 -16.59
N CYS A 10 -42.46 39.29 -16.80
CA CYS A 10 -42.34 38.02 -16.08
C CYS A 10 -41.00 37.32 -16.35
N CYS A 11 -40.52 37.30 -17.60
CA CYS A 11 -39.21 36.71 -17.93
C CYS A 11 -38.03 37.46 -17.31
N SER A 12 -38.04 38.80 -17.30
CA SER A 12 -36.97 39.58 -16.65
C SER A 12 -36.96 39.44 -15.13
N PHE A 13 -38.13 39.36 -14.49
CA PHE A 13 -38.22 39.09 -13.05
C PHE A 13 -37.79 37.66 -12.70
N TYR A 14 -38.13 36.67 -13.53
CA TYR A 14 -37.73 35.28 -13.31
C TYR A 14 -36.22 35.08 -13.50
N SER A 15 -35.62 35.77 -14.48
CA SER A 15 -34.18 35.70 -14.73
C SER A 15 -33.36 36.38 -13.63
N SER A 16 -33.86 37.48 -13.05
CA SER A 16 -33.20 38.16 -11.93
C SER A 16 -33.38 37.42 -10.60
N ALA A 17 -34.54 36.79 -10.38
CA ALA A 17 -34.77 35.91 -9.24
C ALA A 17 -33.90 34.64 -9.29
N LEU A 18 -33.72 34.04 -10.47
CA LEU A 18 -32.82 32.89 -10.67
C LEU A 18 -31.35 33.27 -10.45
N LEU A 19 -30.89 34.42 -10.96
CA LEU A 19 -29.54 34.91 -10.69
C LEU A 19 -29.32 35.20 -9.20
N GLY A 20 -30.33 35.78 -8.52
CA GLY A 20 -30.29 35.99 -7.07
C GLY A 20 -30.24 34.68 -6.28
N LEU A 21 -31.00 33.67 -6.70
CA LEU A 21 -30.98 32.33 -6.09
C LEU A 21 -29.63 31.63 -6.31
N VAL A 22 -29.05 31.74 -7.51
CA VAL A 22 -27.72 31.18 -7.81
C VAL A 22 -26.63 31.89 -7.00
N LEU A 23 -26.69 33.21 -6.85
CA LEU A 23 -25.75 33.96 -6.00
C LEU A 23 -25.91 33.58 -4.51
N LEU A 24 -27.13 33.41 -4.01
CA LEU A 24 -27.40 32.93 -2.65
C LEU A 24 -26.86 31.50 -2.44
N LEU A 25 -27.04 30.60 -3.41
CA LEU A 25 -26.50 29.25 -3.38
C LEU A 25 -24.96 29.26 -3.46
N CYS A 26 -24.35 30.15 -4.24
CA CYS A 26 -22.90 30.32 -4.29
C CYS A 26 -22.33 30.86 -2.97
N THR A 27 -23.05 31.73 -2.24
CA THR A 27 -22.63 32.19 -0.90
C THR A 27 -22.75 31.12 0.19
N SER A 28 -23.45 30.00 -0.09
CA SER A 28 -23.51 28.84 0.80
C SER A 28 -22.39 27.81 0.56
N MET A 29 -21.59 27.98 -0.50
CA MET A 29 -20.36 27.21 -0.68
C MET A 29 -19.36 27.70 0.37
N SER A 30 -19.27 26.90 1.42
CA SER A 30 -18.51 27.16 2.63
C SER A 30 -17.10 27.64 2.32
N VAL A 31 -16.72 28.76 2.93
CA VAL A 31 -15.31 29.11 3.13
C VAL A 31 -14.69 27.95 3.92
N VAL A 32 -14.03 27.03 3.22
CA VAL A 32 -13.15 26.03 3.85
C VAL A 32 -11.96 26.82 4.35
N GLN A 33 -12.06 27.27 5.60
CA GLN A 33 -11.00 27.97 6.28
C GLN A 33 -9.87 26.98 6.50
N THR A 34 -8.88 26.98 5.61
CA THR A 34 -7.60 26.30 5.79
C THR A 34 -6.78 27.08 6.82
N GLY A 35 -7.25 27.09 8.06
CA GLY A 35 -6.43 27.47 9.20
C GLY A 35 -5.44 26.35 9.51
N PRO A 36 -4.22 26.67 9.99
CA PRO A 36 -3.32 25.63 10.48
C PRO A 36 -3.99 24.87 11.64
N VAL A 37 -4.03 23.55 11.54
CA VAL A 37 -4.47 22.67 12.63
C VAL A 37 -3.42 22.73 13.74
N ILE A 38 -3.53 23.73 14.60
CA ILE A 38 -2.78 23.74 15.86
C ILE A 38 -3.43 22.67 16.72
N ARG A 39 -2.85 21.45 16.72
CA ARG A 39 -3.17 20.45 17.74
C ARG A 39 -2.80 21.08 19.08
N PRO A 40 -3.76 21.36 19.99
CA PRO A 40 -3.36 21.66 21.35
C PRO A 40 -2.67 20.40 21.85
N ARG A 41 -1.37 20.50 22.21
CA ARG A 41 -0.77 19.51 23.09
C ARG A 41 -1.63 19.53 24.35
N ARG A 42 -2.48 18.53 24.49
CA ARG A 42 -3.15 18.24 25.76
C ARG A 42 -2.00 17.97 26.72
N MET A 43 -1.61 18.97 27.51
CA MET A 43 -0.81 18.74 28.70
C MET A 43 -1.66 17.80 29.54
N MET A 44 -1.26 16.53 29.56
CA MET A 44 -1.80 15.57 30.52
C MET A 44 -1.37 16.12 31.88
N ARG A 45 -2.32 16.69 32.62
CA ARG A 45 -2.11 16.97 34.03
C ARG A 45 -2.05 15.61 34.67
N ASP A 46 -0.86 15.19 35.08
CA ASP A 46 -0.70 14.02 35.93
C ASP A 46 -1.40 14.33 37.25
N ILE A 47 -2.68 13.97 37.32
CA ILE A 47 -3.39 13.82 38.58
C ILE A 47 -2.89 12.51 39.15
N TYR A 48 -1.70 12.51 39.77
CA TYR A 48 -1.40 11.54 40.82
C TYR A 48 -2.25 11.92 42.02
N GLY A 49 -3.54 11.58 41.93
CA GLY A 49 -4.41 11.48 43.09
C GLY A 49 -3.98 10.22 43.81
N GLU A 50 -3.34 10.38 44.95
CA GLU A 50 -3.08 9.30 45.89
C GLU A 50 -4.42 8.90 46.51
N ILE A 51 -5.15 8.00 45.85
CA ILE A 51 -6.42 7.47 46.34
C ILE A 51 -6.10 6.40 47.39
N THR A 52 -5.91 6.82 48.63
CA THR A 52 -5.93 5.93 49.78
C THR A 52 -7.38 5.62 50.14
N ASP A 53 -7.99 4.61 49.53
CA ASP A 53 -9.23 4.06 50.05
C ASP A 53 -9.47 2.64 49.55
N ALA A 54 -10.08 1.78 50.37
CA ALA A 54 -10.39 0.38 50.05
C ALA A 54 -11.23 0.22 48.76
N SER A 55 -11.87 1.29 48.28
CA SER A 55 -12.54 1.38 46.98
C SER A 55 -11.58 1.41 45.79
N ALA A 56 -10.39 1.98 45.93
CA ALA A 56 -9.37 1.98 44.88
C ALA A 56 -8.78 0.57 44.70
N GLN A 57 -8.63 -0.19 45.79
CA GLN A 57 -8.17 -1.58 45.74
C GLN A 57 -9.13 -2.46 44.93
N ASN A 58 -10.44 -2.24 45.01
CA ASN A 58 -11.42 -3.03 44.24
C ASN A 58 -11.44 -2.66 42.74
N VAL A 59 -11.07 -1.43 42.41
CA VAL A 59 -10.93 -0.94 41.02
C VAL A 59 -9.58 -1.34 40.40
N THR A 60 -8.49 -1.29 41.17
CA THR A 60 -7.16 -1.75 40.70
C THR A 60 -7.13 -3.27 40.54
N ASN A 61 -7.74 -4.02 41.45
CA ASN A 61 -7.87 -5.48 41.30
C ASN A 61 -8.60 -5.87 40.01
N PHE A 62 -9.61 -5.09 39.58
CA PHE A 62 -10.34 -5.34 38.32
C PHE A 62 -9.51 -5.04 37.05
N ILE A 63 -8.52 -4.14 37.14
CA ILE A 63 -7.58 -3.83 36.04
C ILE A 63 -6.42 -4.83 36.02
N ASP A 64 -6.03 -5.37 37.17
CA ASP A 64 -4.89 -6.30 37.30
C ASP A 64 -5.27 -7.75 37.01
N THR A 65 -6.56 -8.11 37.07
CA THR A 65 -7.06 -9.42 36.67
C THR A 65 -7.73 -9.41 35.30
N CYS A 66 -7.75 -10.58 34.67
CA CYS A 66 -8.43 -10.81 33.41
C CYS A 66 -8.85 -12.26 33.28
N GLN A 67 -9.76 -12.54 32.36
CA GLN A 67 -10.24 -13.88 32.07
C GLN A 67 -9.35 -14.56 31.02
N HIS A 68 -8.86 -15.77 31.35
CA HIS A 68 -8.15 -16.65 30.44
C HIS A 68 -8.66 -18.08 30.65
N ASP A 69 -9.07 -18.76 29.56
CA ASP A 69 -9.68 -20.09 29.58
C ASP A 69 -10.79 -20.26 30.63
N GLY A 70 -11.62 -19.22 30.79
CA GLY A 70 -12.75 -19.21 31.72
C GLY A 70 -12.42 -18.81 33.16
N THR A 71 -11.15 -18.63 33.54
CA THR A 71 -10.71 -18.33 34.91
C THR A 71 -10.17 -16.90 35.05
N GLN A 72 -10.39 -16.26 36.20
CA GLN A 72 -9.74 -14.98 36.52
C GLN A 72 -8.30 -15.22 36.98
N VAL A 73 -7.36 -14.61 36.27
CA VAL A 73 -5.92 -14.69 36.53
C VAL A 73 -5.31 -13.29 36.53
N SER A 74 -4.09 -13.15 37.05
CA SER A 74 -3.36 -11.88 36.95
C SER A 74 -2.93 -11.63 35.51
N ARG A 75 -3.17 -10.42 35.00
CA ARG A 75 -2.79 -10.00 33.64
C ARG A 75 -1.28 -10.10 33.39
N ALA A 76 -0.45 -9.91 34.41
CA ALA A 76 1.01 -10.06 34.31
C ALA A 76 1.47 -11.51 34.15
N SER A 77 0.64 -12.49 34.51
CA SER A 77 0.98 -13.92 34.45
C SER A 77 0.71 -14.56 33.09
N ILE A 78 -0.01 -13.88 32.18
CA ILE A 78 -0.42 -14.41 30.88
C ILE A 78 0.40 -13.78 29.76
N VAL A 79 0.95 -14.62 28.88
CA VAL A 79 1.60 -14.21 27.63
C VAL A 79 0.78 -14.74 26.46
N CYS A 80 0.22 -13.82 25.67
CA CYS A 80 -0.65 -14.16 24.55
C CYS A 80 0.15 -14.49 23.30
N GLN A 81 -0.29 -15.51 22.56
CA GLN A 81 0.25 -15.83 21.25
C GLN A 81 -0.15 -14.75 20.25
N LYS A 82 0.81 -14.22 19.49
CA LYS A 82 0.57 -13.25 18.44
C LYS A 82 0.33 -13.96 17.11
N LYS A 83 -0.88 -13.82 16.53
CA LYS A 83 -1.14 -14.28 15.17
C LYS A 83 -0.91 -13.14 14.18
N HIS A 84 0.12 -13.30 13.37
CA HIS A 84 0.45 -12.38 12.28
C HIS A 84 -0.54 -12.55 11.13
N GLY A 85 -0.84 -11.46 10.43
CA GLY A 85 -1.76 -11.50 9.30
C GLY A 85 -3.22 -11.74 9.70
N CYS A 86 -3.60 -11.46 10.95
CA CYS A 86 -4.98 -11.43 11.42
C CYS A 86 -5.23 -10.17 12.25
N ARG A 87 -6.47 -9.68 12.25
CA ARG A 87 -6.89 -8.54 13.03
C ARG A 87 -7.14 -8.96 14.48
N ALA A 88 -6.43 -8.34 15.41
CA ALA A 88 -6.62 -8.55 16.83
C ALA A 88 -7.84 -7.77 17.33
N ILE A 89 -8.75 -8.45 18.04
CA ILE A 89 -9.95 -7.90 18.64
C ILE A 89 -9.82 -8.04 20.16
N GLN A 90 -9.63 -6.91 20.84
CA GLN A 90 -9.55 -6.88 22.29
C GLN A 90 -10.97 -6.88 22.88
N LYS A 91 -11.31 -7.93 23.62
CA LYS A 91 -12.55 -8.02 24.37
C LYS A 91 -12.35 -7.50 25.79
N THR A 92 -13.33 -6.75 26.30
CA THR A 92 -13.27 -6.23 27.66
C THR A 92 -13.24 -7.39 28.67
N GLY A 93 -12.25 -7.37 29.56
CA GLY A 93 -12.11 -8.37 30.63
C GLY A 93 -11.30 -9.61 30.24
N GLU A 94 -11.05 -9.88 28.96
CA GLU A 94 -10.19 -11.00 28.55
C GLU A 94 -8.70 -10.62 28.60
N CYS A 95 -7.84 -11.61 28.87
CA CYS A 95 -6.39 -11.40 28.90
C CYS A 95 -5.79 -11.27 27.50
N CYS A 96 -6.31 -12.04 26.54
CA CYS A 96 -5.77 -12.14 25.19
C CYS A 96 -6.78 -11.65 24.16
N PRO A 97 -6.31 -11.03 23.06
CA PRO A 97 -7.20 -10.71 21.96
C PRO A 97 -7.63 -11.98 21.24
N ASP A 98 -8.85 -11.93 20.71
CA ASP A 98 -9.25 -12.83 19.64
C ASP A 98 -8.64 -12.38 18.32
N TYR A 99 -8.41 -13.35 17.42
CA TYR A 99 -7.89 -13.06 16.10
C TYR A 99 -8.94 -13.38 15.04
N GLN A 100 -9.36 -12.35 14.31
CA GLN A 100 -10.20 -12.51 13.13
C GLN A 100 -9.29 -12.52 11.89
N CYS A 101 -9.19 -13.68 11.26
CA CYS A 101 -8.37 -13.87 10.05
C CYS A 101 -9.21 -13.85 8.77
N GLU A 102 -10.49 -14.21 8.86
CA GLU A 102 -11.44 -14.24 7.75
C GLU A 102 -12.19 -12.92 7.63
N CYS A 103 -12.52 -12.56 6.39
CA CYS A 103 -13.25 -11.35 6.09
C CYS A 103 -14.72 -11.66 5.80
N GLN A 104 -15.61 -10.70 6.07
CA GLN A 104 -17.01 -10.83 5.76
C GLN A 104 -17.49 -9.66 4.90
N ARG A 105 -18.21 -9.96 3.82
CA ARG A 105 -18.85 -8.96 2.96
C ARG A 105 -20.11 -9.54 2.34
N ASP A 106 -21.21 -8.78 2.42
CA ASP A 106 -22.50 -9.14 1.82
C ASP A 106 -22.99 -10.55 2.21
N GLY A 107 -22.73 -10.93 3.46
CA GLY A 107 -23.07 -12.25 4.01
C GLY A 107 -22.15 -13.40 3.58
N LYS A 108 -21.14 -13.14 2.73
CA LYS A 108 -20.12 -14.13 2.34
C LYS A 108 -18.85 -13.98 3.18
N THR A 109 -18.30 -15.12 3.60
CA THR A 109 -17.01 -15.21 4.28
C THR A 109 -15.90 -15.51 3.27
N TYR A 110 -14.76 -14.83 3.42
CA TYR A 110 -13.59 -14.95 2.58
C TYR A 110 -12.37 -15.31 3.43
N THR A 111 -11.60 -16.28 2.98
CA THR A 111 -10.36 -16.71 3.62
C THR A 111 -9.24 -15.70 3.38
N ASN A 112 -8.23 -15.67 4.26
CA ASN A 112 -7.10 -14.75 4.09
C ASN A 112 -6.37 -15.03 2.77
N GLY A 113 -6.14 -13.98 1.96
CA GLY A 113 -5.60 -14.04 0.61
C GLY A 113 -6.65 -14.26 -0.49
N GLU A 114 -7.90 -14.56 -0.15
CA GLU A 114 -8.95 -14.79 -1.14
C GLU A 114 -9.33 -13.50 -1.88
N LYS A 115 -9.50 -13.62 -3.20
CA LYS A 115 -9.98 -12.52 -4.04
C LYS A 115 -11.47 -12.31 -3.80
N VAL A 116 -11.82 -11.09 -3.43
CA VAL A 116 -13.22 -10.66 -3.27
C VAL A 116 -13.71 -10.09 -4.58
N LEU A 117 -14.63 -10.80 -5.23
CA LEU A 117 -15.21 -10.40 -6.51
C LEU A 117 -16.40 -9.48 -6.29
N ASP A 118 -16.41 -8.37 -7.03
CA ASP A 118 -17.54 -7.46 -7.14
C ASP A 118 -17.87 -7.27 -8.64
N PRO A 119 -19.04 -7.72 -9.11
CA PRO A 119 -19.42 -7.62 -10.52
C PRO A 119 -19.70 -6.18 -10.97
N GLU A 120 -20.02 -5.26 -10.06
CA GLU A 120 -20.31 -3.86 -10.39
C GLU A 120 -19.04 -3.03 -10.60
N THR A 121 -17.93 -3.47 -10.00
CA THR A 121 -16.66 -2.73 -10.00
C THR A 121 -15.50 -3.55 -10.59
N PRO A 122 -15.49 -3.85 -11.91
CA PRO A 122 -14.45 -4.69 -12.54
C PRO A 122 -13.04 -4.10 -12.42
N CYS A 123 -12.93 -2.78 -12.26
CA CYS A 123 -11.67 -2.07 -12.04
C CYS A 123 -11.22 -1.98 -10.58
N ARG A 124 -11.98 -2.55 -9.66
CA ARG A 124 -11.61 -2.65 -8.25
C ARG A 124 -11.23 -4.09 -7.96
N VAL A 125 -10.00 -4.28 -7.47
CA VAL A 125 -9.54 -5.61 -7.07
C VAL A 125 -9.40 -5.61 -5.56
N CYS A 126 -10.15 -6.50 -4.92
CA CYS A 126 -10.17 -6.63 -3.47
C CYS A 126 -9.62 -7.99 -3.05
N TYR A 127 -8.90 -8.01 -1.94
CA TYR A 127 -8.43 -9.23 -1.30
C TYR A 127 -8.74 -9.19 0.19
N CYS A 128 -9.09 -10.34 0.75
CA CYS A 128 -9.12 -10.48 2.19
C CYS A 128 -7.69 -10.51 2.74
N GLN A 129 -7.37 -9.62 3.66
CA GLN A 129 -6.07 -9.49 4.31
C GLN A 129 -6.28 -9.42 5.82
N GLY A 130 -6.22 -10.59 6.46
CA GLY A 130 -6.22 -10.72 7.91
C GLY A 130 -7.44 -10.14 8.61
N GLY A 131 -8.64 -10.50 8.14
CA GLY A 131 -9.90 -10.05 8.73
C GLY A 131 -10.39 -8.70 8.21
N GLU A 132 -9.63 -8.03 7.33
CA GLU A 132 -10.04 -6.81 6.65
C GLU A 132 -9.91 -6.97 5.15
N ILE A 133 -10.82 -6.36 4.39
CA ILE A 133 -10.77 -6.45 2.94
C ILE A 133 -10.14 -5.18 2.38
N THR A 134 -8.94 -5.36 1.83
CA THR A 134 -8.18 -4.30 1.18
C THR A 134 -8.47 -4.30 -0.31
N CYS A 135 -8.75 -3.12 -0.87
CA CYS A 135 -9.02 -2.97 -2.30
C CYS A 135 -8.08 -1.97 -2.93
N SER A 136 -7.66 -2.24 -4.16
CA SER A 136 -6.95 -1.30 -5.02
C SER A 136 -7.73 -1.05 -6.31
N GLN A 137 -7.48 0.11 -6.91
CA GLN A 137 -8.01 0.43 -8.23
C GLN A 137 -6.99 0.00 -9.29
N VAL A 138 -7.50 -0.57 -10.38
CA VAL A 138 -6.71 -0.93 -11.55
C VAL A 138 -6.60 0.31 -12.43
N THR A 139 -5.38 0.78 -12.64
CA THR A 139 -5.09 1.83 -13.62
C THR A 139 -4.76 1.16 -14.94
N CYS A 140 -5.57 1.45 -15.97
CA CYS A 140 -5.34 0.91 -17.30
C CYS A 140 -4.34 1.77 -18.07
N TYR A 141 -3.49 1.10 -18.83
CA TYR A 141 -2.68 1.75 -19.85
C TYR A 141 -3.61 2.37 -20.91
N LYS A 142 -3.32 3.61 -21.32
CA LYS A 142 -4.08 4.33 -22.34
C LYS A 142 -3.16 4.67 -23.51
N ARG A 143 -3.59 4.28 -24.70
CA ARG A 143 -2.99 4.72 -25.96
C ARG A 143 -3.80 5.87 -26.55
N HIS A 144 -3.10 6.80 -27.19
CA HIS A 144 -3.71 7.95 -27.90
C HIS A 144 -3.65 7.80 -29.42
N ASP A 145 -2.82 6.87 -29.90
CA ASP A 145 -2.58 6.58 -31.31
C ASP A 145 -3.42 5.40 -31.83
N CYS A 146 -4.31 4.87 -31.00
CA CYS A 146 -5.11 3.70 -31.31
C CYS A 146 -6.46 3.73 -30.58
N GLU A 147 -7.47 3.16 -31.21
CA GLU A 147 -8.83 3.16 -30.68
C GLU A 147 -9.01 2.05 -29.64
N PRO A 148 -9.52 2.36 -28.42
CA PRO A 148 -9.74 1.35 -27.39
C PRO A 148 -10.97 0.48 -27.68
N LYS A 149 -10.84 -0.82 -27.41
CA LYS A 149 -11.93 -1.79 -27.48
C LYS A 149 -12.35 -2.23 -26.08
N PHE A 150 -13.56 -1.86 -25.67
CA PHE A 150 -14.11 -2.21 -24.35
C PHE A 150 -14.85 -3.55 -24.39
N ILE A 151 -14.56 -4.43 -23.43
CA ILE A 151 -15.18 -5.75 -23.30
C ILE A 151 -15.95 -5.80 -21.99
N ALA A 152 -17.21 -6.23 -22.04
CA ALA A 152 -18.06 -6.36 -20.87
C ALA A 152 -17.41 -7.27 -19.80
N GLY A 153 -17.40 -6.80 -18.55
CA GLY A 153 -16.79 -7.52 -17.42
C GLY A 153 -15.26 -7.42 -17.33
N ARG A 154 -14.57 -6.78 -18.29
CA ARG A 154 -13.14 -6.44 -18.18
C ARG A 154 -12.98 -5.00 -17.74
N CYS A 155 -11.99 -4.75 -16.87
CA CYS A 155 -11.68 -3.38 -16.45
C CYS A 155 -11.05 -2.57 -17.59
N CYS A 156 -10.02 -3.11 -18.23
CA CYS A 156 -9.20 -2.35 -19.17
C CYS A 156 -9.59 -2.59 -20.62
N PRO A 157 -9.50 -1.56 -21.48
CA PRO A 157 -9.69 -1.72 -22.90
C PRO A 157 -8.55 -2.54 -23.51
N GLU A 158 -8.87 -3.25 -24.58
CA GLU A 158 -7.90 -3.90 -25.44
C GLU A 158 -7.55 -2.97 -26.61
N TYR A 159 -6.36 -3.18 -27.17
CA TYR A 159 -5.79 -2.38 -28.23
C TYR A 159 -5.27 -3.34 -29.30
N ASP A 160 -6.05 -3.53 -30.36
CA ASP A 160 -5.77 -4.47 -31.43
C ASP A 160 -5.15 -3.73 -32.64
N ASN A 161 -4.10 -4.29 -33.25
CA ASN A 161 -3.49 -3.80 -34.50
C ASN A 161 -3.01 -2.34 -34.50
N CYS A 162 -2.50 -1.85 -33.37
CA CYS A 162 -2.02 -0.48 -33.27
C CYS A 162 -0.62 -0.28 -33.89
N PRO A 163 -0.28 0.94 -34.33
CA PRO A 163 1.08 1.27 -34.80
C PRO A 163 2.16 0.95 -33.74
N PRO A 164 3.41 0.69 -34.14
CA PRO A 164 4.52 0.61 -33.18
C PRO A 164 4.68 1.92 -32.42
N LEU A 165 4.87 1.85 -31.10
CA LEU A 165 5.25 3.03 -30.31
C LEU A 165 6.71 3.32 -30.62
N GLU A 166 6.99 4.46 -31.25
CA GLU A 166 8.35 4.94 -31.50
C GLU A 166 9.04 5.23 -30.15
N THR A 167 9.63 4.22 -29.52
CA THR A 167 10.52 4.37 -28.35
C THR A 167 11.91 4.91 -28.74
N SER A 168 12.03 5.49 -29.93
CA SER A 168 13.26 5.81 -30.64
C SER A 168 13.94 7.13 -30.20
N LYS A 169 13.76 7.58 -28.95
CA LYS A 169 14.50 8.73 -28.39
C LYS A 169 14.88 8.56 -26.91
N ILE A 170 15.35 7.37 -26.52
CA ILE A 170 16.14 7.22 -25.28
C ILE A 170 17.64 7.02 -25.58
N THR A 171 18.02 6.81 -26.84
CA THR A 171 19.43 6.72 -27.29
C THR A 171 19.99 8.01 -27.92
N GLU A 172 19.22 9.09 -27.99
CA GLU A 172 19.70 10.40 -28.50
C GLU A 172 20.19 11.35 -27.38
N ALA A 173 20.33 10.87 -26.14
CA ALA A 173 20.96 11.62 -25.05
C ALA A 173 22.34 11.07 -24.62
N THR A 174 22.95 10.18 -25.43
CA THR A 174 24.33 9.71 -25.22
C THR A 174 25.28 10.03 -26.38
N SER A 175 24.85 10.79 -27.39
CA SER A 175 25.71 11.19 -28.53
C SER A 175 25.87 12.71 -28.62
N ALA A 176 26.15 13.34 -27.48
CA ALA A 176 26.60 14.75 -27.42
C ALA A 176 27.63 14.96 -26.28
N LYS A 177 28.48 13.96 -26.03
CA LYS A 177 29.62 14.08 -25.11
C LYS A 177 30.87 13.36 -25.64
N GLU A 178 31.08 13.44 -26.94
CA GLU A 178 32.28 12.90 -27.58
C GLU A 178 32.79 13.87 -28.66
N GLU A 179 32.94 15.14 -28.28
CA GLU A 179 33.71 16.13 -29.03
C GLU A 179 34.18 17.26 -28.10
N LEU A 180 34.96 16.93 -27.06
CA LEU A 180 35.81 17.91 -26.38
C LEU A 180 36.89 17.23 -25.50
N ILE A 181 37.62 16.25 -26.01
CA ILE A 181 38.96 15.93 -25.46
C ILE A 181 39.85 15.47 -26.61
N GLU A 182 40.20 16.39 -27.50
CA GLU A 182 41.46 16.31 -28.24
C GLU A 182 42.10 17.69 -28.13
N LEU A 183 43.40 17.74 -27.87
CA LEU A 183 44.26 18.90 -27.53
C LEU A 183 44.45 19.17 -26.03
N LYS A 184 45.36 18.40 -25.41
CA LYS A 184 46.72 18.89 -25.10
C LYS A 184 47.48 17.84 -24.30
N GLU A 185 48.32 17.09 -25.00
CA GLU A 185 49.56 16.58 -24.41
C GLU A 185 50.47 17.79 -24.16
N THR A 186 50.83 18.02 -22.90
CA THR A 186 52.06 18.70 -22.55
C THR A 186 52.70 17.92 -21.42
N GLU A 187 53.88 17.40 -21.75
CA GLU A 187 54.89 16.76 -20.92
C GLU A 187 55.12 17.52 -19.59
N ILE A 188 55.53 16.81 -18.55
CA ILE A 188 56.66 17.16 -17.66
C ILE A 188 57.00 15.93 -16.79
N ASP A 189 58.30 15.68 -16.75
CA ASP A 189 59.07 14.67 -16.02
C ASP A 189 58.80 14.61 -14.51
N ALA A 190 59.03 13.44 -13.90
CA ALA A 190 60.13 13.26 -12.95
C ALA A 190 60.07 11.89 -12.25
N ALA A 191 61.27 11.34 -12.09
CA ALA A 191 61.63 10.03 -11.55
C ALA A 191 61.15 9.73 -10.10
N GLU A 192 60.74 8.47 -9.92
CA GLU A 192 61.33 7.45 -9.03
C GLU A 192 61.59 7.80 -7.54
N LEU A 193 60.89 7.09 -6.62
CA LEU A 193 61.52 6.39 -5.50
C LEU A 193 60.58 5.34 -4.87
N GLU A 194 60.91 4.07 -5.10
CA GLU A 194 60.94 2.88 -4.20
C GLU A 194 59.94 2.72 -3.04
N GLN A 195 59.58 1.54 -2.53
CA GLN A 195 59.66 0.11 -2.86
C GLN A 195 59.09 -0.56 -1.57
N ALA A 196 58.29 -1.62 -1.66
CA ALA A 196 58.49 -2.88 -0.93
C ALA A 196 57.22 -3.71 -0.68
N LYS A 197 57.43 -5.01 -0.92
CA LYS A 197 56.75 -6.20 -0.39
C LYS A 197 55.61 -6.73 -1.28
N ALA A 198 55.95 -7.53 -2.29
CA ALA A 198 56.21 -8.98 -2.22
C ALA A 198 55.01 -9.78 -1.71
N ASP A 199 54.24 -10.42 -2.60
CA ASP A 199 54.49 -11.83 -2.94
C ASP A 199 53.82 -12.20 -4.27
N SER A 200 54.44 -13.11 -5.00
CA SER A 200 54.23 -13.43 -6.41
C SER A 200 53.15 -14.49 -6.63
N THR A 201 52.27 -14.20 -7.58
CA THR A 201 51.95 -14.96 -8.80
C THR A 201 52.16 -16.49 -8.82
N SER A 202 51.04 -17.15 -9.20
CA SER A 202 50.95 -18.36 -10.04
C SER A 202 51.30 -19.70 -9.42
N THR A 203 50.37 -20.66 -9.50
CA THR A 203 50.43 -21.69 -10.55
C THR A 203 49.24 -22.66 -10.48
N THR A 204 48.62 -22.84 -11.63
CA THR A 204 47.63 -23.84 -12.00
C THR A 204 48.20 -25.27 -11.96
N SER A 205 47.28 -26.23 -11.82
CA SER A 205 47.31 -27.65 -12.23
C SER A 205 47.82 -28.76 -11.28
N THR A 206 46.81 -29.46 -10.73
CA THR A 206 46.49 -30.89 -10.96
C THR A 206 47.52 -31.95 -10.57
N THR A 207 47.19 -32.84 -9.60
CA THR A 207 47.23 -34.31 -9.80
C THR A 207 46.52 -35.13 -8.70
N THR A 208 45.75 -36.17 -9.12
CA THR A 208 45.50 -37.51 -8.50
C THR A 208 44.64 -37.61 -7.22
N THR A 209 43.71 -38.57 -7.03
CA THR A 209 43.59 -40.02 -7.39
C THR A 209 42.09 -40.42 -7.52
N THR A 210 41.58 -41.16 -8.52
CA THR A 210 41.65 -42.60 -8.91
C THR A 210 40.35 -43.41 -8.59
N SER A 211 39.60 -43.74 -9.66
CA SER A 211 38.87 -44.96 -10.07
C SER A 211 38.51 -46.07 -9.03
N THR A 212 37.36 -46.79 -9.05
CA THR A 212 36.91 -47.75 -10.11
C THR A 212 35.55 -48.45 -9.78
N ALA A 213 34.72 -48.68 -10.82
CA ALA A 213 33.73 -49.76 -11.14
C ALA A 213 32.41 -50.03 -10.34
N SER A 214 31.25 -49.69 -10.95
CA SER A 214 30.18 -50.52 -11.63
C SER A 214 29.70 -51.92 -11.11
N PRO A 215 28.57 -52.51 -11.61
CA PRO A 215 27.25 -52.60 -10.94
C PRO A 215 26.68 -54.04 -10.76
N THR A 216 25.59 -54.24 -9.99
CA THR A 216 24.75 -55.46 -10.04
C THR A 216 23.27 -55.20 -9.70
N SER A 217 22.41 -56.04 -10.31
CA SER A 217 20.94 -56.23 -10.25
C SER A 217 20.35 -56.31 -8.82
N GLU A 218 19.04 -56.27 -8.52
CA GLU A 218 17.90 -57.05 -9.05
C GLU A 218 16.59 -56.68 -8.30
N SER A 219 15.44 -57.06 -8.88
CA SER A 219 14.01 -57.09 -8.45
C SER A 219 13.70 -57.21 -6.93
N THR A 220 12.53 -56.84 -6.38
CA THR A 220 11.22 -57.51 -6.58
C THR A 220 10.09 -56.85 -5.72
N GLU A 221 8.90 -56.75 -6.33
CA GLU A 221 7.48 -56.83 -5.87
C GLU A 221 7.05 -56.92 -4.37
N GLY A 222 6.01 -56.12 -4.05
CA GLY A 222 4.78 -56.51 -3.29
C GLY A 222 4.78 -56.48 -1.76
N PRO A 223 3.60 -56.59 -1.09
CA PRO A 223 2.21 -56.63 -1.58
C PRO A 223 1.40 -55.33 -1.41
#